data_AF-A0A8T4ZH31-F1
#
_entry.id   AF-A0A8T4ZH31-F1
#
_cell.length_a   1.000
_cell.length_b   1.000
_cell.length_c   1.000
_cell.angle_alpha   90.00
_cell.angle_beta   90.00
_cell.angle_gamma   90.00
#
_symmetry.space_group_name_H-M   'P 1'
#
loop_
_entity.id
_entity.type
_entity.pdbx_description
1 polymer ?
#
loop_
_entity_poly.entity_id
_entity_poly.type
_entity_poly.pdbx_seq_one_letter_code
_entity_poly.pdbx_strand_id
1 'polypeptide(L)' 'MSQRKYKYHTVNLPESLAEKIEEVISSGKHGYTSVSDFVKSAVRKYLKELGYLV' A
#
# COMPACT_ATOMS: atom_id res chain seq x y z
N MET A 1 -6.14 25.50 -14.28
CA MET A 1 -6.46 24.48 -13.27
C MET A 1 -5.19 23.68 -12.99
N SER A 2 -4.71 23.68 -11.74
CA SER A 2 -3.43 23.07 -11.35
C SER A 2 -3.40 21.58 -11.68
N GLN A 3 -2.47 21.15 -12.55
CA GLN A 3 -2.22 19.74 -12.80
C GLN A 3 -1.69 19.13 -11.50
N ARG A 4 -2.52 18.34 -10.80
CA ARG A 4 -2.03 17.55 -9.66
C ARG A 4 -0.88 16.68 -10.16
N LYS A 5 0.33 16.94 -9.64
CA LYS A 5 1.61 16.32 -10.04
C LYS A 5 1.64 14.80 -9.86
N TYR A 6 0.63 14.23 -9.19
CA TYR A 6 0.47 12.80 -8.95
C TYR A 6 -0.96 12.38 -9.27
N LYS A 7 -1.11 11.40 -10.18
CA LYS A 7 -2.37 10.72 -10.47
C LYS A 7 -2.51 9.58 -9.46
N TYR A 8 -3.44 9.70 -8.52
CA TYR A 8 -3.81 8.63 -7.59
C TYR A 8 -5.13 8.01 -8.01
N HIS A 9 -5.25 6.70 -7.82
CA HIS A 9 -6.50 5.96 -7.95
C HIS A 9 -6.92 5.43 -6.58
N THR A 10 -8.21 5.53 -6.27
CA THR A 10 -8.79 4.94 -5.06
C THR A 10 -9.18 3.50 -5.34
N VAL A 11 -8.85 2.60 -4.41
CA VAL A 11 -9.26 1.20 -4.46
C VAL A 11 -10.08 0.88 -3.21
N ASN A 12 -11.11 0.05 -3.37
CA ASN A 12 -11.86 -0.47 -2.22
C ASN A 12 -11.11 -1.68 -1.66
N LEU A 13 -10.85 -1.66 -0.36
CA LEU A 13 -10.24 -2.76 0.37
C LEU A 13 -11.25 -3.28 1.40
N PRO A 14 -11.46 -4.60 1.51
CA PRO A 14 -12.26 -5.18 2.59
C PRO A 14 -11.75 -4.73 3.96
N GLU A 15 -12.67 -4.42 4.87
CA GLU A 15 -12.37 -3.94 6.22
C GLU A 15 -11.47 -4.92 6.98
N SER A 16 -11.75 -6.23 6.88
CA SER A 16 -10.93 -7.27 7.51
C SER A 16 -9.47 -7.26 7.07
N LEU A 17 -9.16 -6.84 5.83
CA LEU A 17 -7.79 -6.68 5.38
C LEU A 17 -7.18 -5.37 5.89
N ALA A 18 -7.97 -4.30 5.94
CA ALA A 18 -7.53 -3.02 6.49
C ALA A 18 -7.13 -3.17 7.97
N GLU A 19 -7.94 -3.86 8.77
CA GLU A 19 -7.66 -4.17 10.18
C GLU A 19 -6.33 -4.92 10.34
N LYS A 20 -6.06 -5.92 9.51
CA LYS A 20 -4.78 -6.65 9.54
C LYS A 20 -3.59 -5.77 9.17
N ILE A 21 -3.77 -4.82 8.26
CA ILE A 21 -2.72 -3.86 7.94
C ILE A 21 -2.45 -2.93 9.13
N GLU A 22 -3.50 -2.50 9.84
CA GLU A 22 -3.36 -1.70 11.06
C GLU A 22 -2.68 -2.47 12.20
N GLU A 23 -2.98 -3.76 12.38
CA GLU A 23 -2.25 -4.66 13.30
C GLU A 23 -0.74 -4.70 12.96
N VAL A 24 -0.41 -4.79 11.66
CA VAL A 24 1.00 -4.79 11.21
C VAL A 24 1.68 -3.45 11.50
N ILE A 25 1.01 -2.33 11.24
CA ILE A 25 1.56 -0.99 11.47
C ILE A 25 1.73 -0.74 12.97
N SER A 26 0.71 -1.03 13.77
CA SER A 26 0.73 -0.87 15.23
C SER A 26 1.78 -1.74 15.90
N SER A 27 2.12 -2.89 15.31
CA SER A 27 3.22 -3.72 15.83
C SER A 27 4.59 -3.02 15.80
N GLY A 28 4.78 -2.04 14.91
CA GLY A 28 6.05 -1.33 14.70
C GLY A 28 7.20 -2.19 14.15
N LYS A 29 6.98 -3.49 13.93
CA LYS A 29 8.05 -4.46 13.59
C LYS A 29 8.54 -4.37 12.15
N HIS A 30 7.71 -3.85 11.25
CA HIS A 30 7.94 -3.91 9.80
C HIS A 30 8.28 -2.56 9.16
N GLY A 31 8.45 -1.50 9.97
CA GLY A 31 8.84 -0.17 9.50
C GLY A 31 7.75 0.60 8.73
N TYR A 32 6.54 0.04 8.60
CA TYR A 32 5.43 0.73 7.95
C TYR A 32 4.83 1.81 8.85
N THR A 33 4.52 2.95 8.26
CA THR A 33 3.99 4.13 8.97
C THR A 33 2.53 4.42 8.67
N SER A 34 1.98 3.81 7.61
CA SER A 34 0.59 4.01 7.19
C SER A 34 0.09 2.85 6.32
N VAL A 35 -1.24 2.72 6.20
CA VAL A 35 -1.89 1.74 5.31
C VAL A 35 -1.44 1.93 3.87
N SER A 36 -1.34 3.19 3.40
CA SER A 36 -0.89 3.48 2.04
C SER A 36 0.55 3.03 1.78
N ASP A 37 1.43 3.18 2.76
CA ASP A 37 2.83 2.77 2.69
C ASP A 37 2.98 1.24 2.61
N PHE A 38 2.24 0.53 3.47
CA PHE A 38 2.13 -0.92 3.43
C PHE A 38 1.62 -1.41 2.06
N VAL A 39 0.49 -0.88 1.59
CA VAL A 39 -0.15 -1.31 0.34
C VAL A 39 0.77 -1.04 -0.86
N LYS A 40 1.40 0.13 -0.94
CA LYS A 40 2.37 0.44 -2.01
C LYS A 40 3.52 -0.56 -2.03
N SER A 41 4.07 -0.89 -0.86
CA SER A 41 5.18 -1.84 -0.75
C SER A 41 4.76 -3.25 -1.15
N ALA A 42 3.61 -3.71 -0.66
CA ALA A 42 3.06 -5.02 -1.01
C ALA A 42 2.77 -5.14 -2.53
N VAL A 43 2.12 -4.12 -3.11
CA VAL A 43 1.81 -4.09 -4.56
C VAL A 43 3.10 -4.07 -5.39
N ARG A 44 4.10 -3.25 -5.02
CA ARG A 44 5.40 -3.21 -5.72
C ARG A 44 6.10 -4.55 -5.67
N LYS A 45 6.14 -5.19 -4.50
CA LYS A 45 6.75 -6.51 -4.32
C LYS A 45 6.07 -7.54 -5.22
N TYR A 46 4.75 -7.62 -5.18
CA TYR A 46 4.01 -8.61 -5.96
C TYR A 46 4.11 -8.37 -7.49
N LEU A 47 4.05 -7.11 -7.94
CA LEU A 47 4.26 -6.78 -9.35
C LEU A 47 5.67 -7.12 -9.82
N LYS A 48 6.70 -6.98 -8.96
CA LYS A 48 8.07 -7.42 -9.25
C LYS A 48 8.16 -8.94 -9.37
N GLU A 49 7.54 -9.68 -8.45
CA GLU A 49 7.47 -11.15 -8.50
C GLU A 49 6.78 -11.64 -9.79
N LEU A 50 5.76 -10.91 -10.25
CA LEU A 50 5.06 -11.20 -11.51
C LEU A 50 5.78 -10.67 -12.77
N GLY A 51 6.90 -9.97 -12.65
CA GLY A 51 7.67 -9.45 -13.78
C GLY A 51 7.14 -8.17 -14.43
N TYR A 52 6.18 -7.48 -13.79
CA TYR A 52 5.62 -6.21 -14.28
C TYR A 52 6.40 -4.98 -13.78
N LEU A 53 7.34 -5.15 -12.86
CA LEU A 53 8.26 -4.12 -12.37
C LEU A 53 9.68 -4.69 -12.28
N VAL A 54 10.68 -3.90 -12.67
CA VAL A 54 12.11 -4.26 -12.64
C VAL A 54 12.77 -3.68 -11.40
#